data_AF-A0A2M6YLV3-F1
#
_entry.id   AF-A0A2M6YLV3-F1
#
_cell.length_a   1.000
_cell.length_b   1.000
_cell.length_c   1.000
_cell.angle_alpha   90.00
_cell.angle_beta   90.00
_cell.angle_gamma   90.00
#
_symmetry.space_group_name_H-M   'P 1'
#
loop_
_entity.id
_entity.type
_entity.pdbx_description
1 polymer ?
#
loop_
_entity_poly.entity_id
_entity_poly.type
_entity_poly.pdbx_seq_one_letter_code
_entity_poly.pdbx_strand_id
1 'polypeptide(L)' 'MIAAIPTLSIGGIRKLLLAGEVSVTEVVRSLLERIEALNPKLNAFITVLAESALADA' A
#
# COMPACT_ATOMS: atom_id res chain seq x y z
N MET A 1 -5.36 -8.18 -8.90
CA MET A 1 -4.15 -7.51 -9.41
C MET A 1 -3.56 -6.58 -8.32
N ILE A 2 -3.20 -7.11 -7.14
CA ILE A 2 -2.78 -6.28 -5.99
C ILE A 2 -1.25 -6.34 -5.77
N ALA A 3 -0.57 -7.37 -6.29
CA ALA A 3 0.82 -7.67 -5.98
C ALA A 3 1.87 -6.68 -6.55
N ALA A 4 1.55 -5.91 -7.58
CA ALA A 4 2.54 -5.02 -8.25
C ALA A 4 2.56 -3.59 -7.70
N ILE A 5 1.49 -3.15 -7.01
CA ILE A 5 1.33 -1.77 -6.52
C ILE A 5 2.55 -1.29 -5.70
N PRO A 6 3.10 -2.09 -4.76
CA PRO A 6 4.20 -1.62 -3.90
C PRO A 6 5.53 -1.42 -4.64
N THR A 7 5.64 -1.90 -5.88
CA THR A 7 6.85 -1.74 -6.72
C THR A 7 6.75 -0.58 -7.70
N LEU A 8 5.58 0.05 -7.82
CA LEU A 8 5.40 1.21 -8.66
C LEU A 8 6.01 2.46 -8.02
N SER A 9 6.41 3.42 -8.86
CA SER A 9 6.71 4.77 -8.38
C SER A 9 5.42 5.49 -7.97
N ILE A 10 5.56 6.55 -7.18
CA ILE A 10 4.43 7.42 -6.80
C ILE A 10 3.71 7.95 -8.05
N GLY A 11 4.45 8.27 -9.13
CA GLY A 11 3.88 8.68 -10.41
C GLY A 11 3.08 7.56 -11.10
N GLY A 12 3.53 6.32 -11.00
CA GLY A 12 2.81 5.14 -11.48
C GLY A 12 1.48 4.94 -10.75
N ILE A 13 1.52 5.00 -9.41
CA ILE A 13 0.31 4.89 -8.56
C ILE A 13 -0.69 6.01 -8.91
N ARG A 14 -0.21 7.26 -9.02
CA ARG A 14 -1.05 8.40 -9.41
C ARG A 14 -1.76 8.18 -10.75
N LYS A 15 -1.05 7.65 -11.76
CA LYS A 15 -1.63 7.38 -13.07
C LYS A 15 -2.79 6.39 -12.98
N LEU A 16 -2.62 5.30 -12.23
CA LEU A 16 -3.65 4.27 -12.06
C LEU A 16 -4.87 4.79 -11.29
N LEU A 17 -4.66 5.59 -10.25
CA LEU A 17 -5.74 6.24 -9.49
C LEU A 17 -6.57 7.19 -10.37
N LEU A 18 -5.91 8.03 -11.17
CA LEU A 18 -6.60 8.95 -12.08
C LEU A 18 -7.33 8.23 -13.21
N ALA A 19 -6.84 7.05 -13.62
CA ALA A 19 -7.51 6.20 -14.60
C ALA A 19 -8.66 5.37 -14.01
N GLY A 20 -8.83 5.34 -12.68
CA GLY A 20 -9.81 4.49 -11.99
C GLY A 20 -9.49 3.00 -12.06
N GLU A 21 -8.25 2.64 -12.42
CA GLU A 21 -7.81 1.24 -12.55
C GLU A 21 -7.55 0.59 -11.18
N VAL A 22 -7.29 1.41 -10.16
CA VAL A 22 -7.16 1.00 -8.75
C VAL A 22 -7.84 2.03 -7.86
N SER A 23 -8.42 1.59 -6.76
CA SER A 23 -8.92 2.46 -5.69
C SER A 23 -7.83 2.81 -4.69
N VAL A 24 -8.02 3.91 -3.94
CA VAL A 24 -7.11 4.32 -2.86
C VAL A 24 -7.03 3.22 -1.78
N THR A 25 -8.17 2.63 -1.43
CA THR A 25 -8.25 1.54 -0.45
C THR A 25 -7.45 0.30 -0.88
N GLU A 26 -7.45 -0.06 -2.18
CA GLU A 26 -6.63 -1.16 -2.70
C GLU A 26 -5.13 -0.85 -2.61
N VAL A 27 -4.73 0.39 -2.85
CA VAL A 27 -3.33 0.82 -2.72
C VAL A 27 -2.87 0.72 -1.26
N VAL A 28 -3.64 1.27 -0.32
CA VAL A 28 -3.32 1.23 1.11
C VAL A 28 -3.23 -0.21 1.60
N ARG A 29 -4.21 -1.05 1.25
CA ARG A 29 -4.20 -2.48 1.62
C ARG A 29 -2.97 -3.20 1.10
N SER A 30 -2.60 -3.00 -0.16
CA SER A 30 -1.41 -3.60 -0.76
C SER A 30 -0.11 -3.24 -0.03
N LEU A 31 0.01 -1.98 0.41
CA LEU A 31 1.17 -1.52 1.18
C LEU A 31 1.20 -2.14 2.58
N LEU A 32 0.06 -2.23 3.26
CA LEU A 32 -0.07 -2.88 4.57
C LEU A 32 0.27 -4.38 4.50
N GLU A 33 -0.23 -5.10 3.48
CA GLU A 33 0.11 -6.51 3.24
C GLU A 33 1.61 -6.72 3.04
N ARG A 34 2.28 -5.80 2.33
CA ARG A 34 3.74 -5.86 2.16
C ARG A 34 4.48 -5.64 3.47
N ILE A 35 4.01 -4.69 4.29
CA ILE A 35 4.59 -4.44 5.62
C ILE A 35 4.44 -5.70 6.48
N GLU A 36 3.26 -6.30 6.53
CA GLU A 36 3.01 -7.53 7.29
C GLU A 36 3.94 -8.68 6.86
N ALA A 37 4.14 -8.87 5.56
CA ALA A 37 4.98 -9.95 5.04
C ALA A 37 6.50 -9.75 5.27
N LEU A 38 6.98 -8.50 5.23
CA LEU A 38 8.41 -8.19 5.21
C LEU A 38 8.94 -7.64 6.54
N ASN A 39 8.14 -6.90 7.30
CA ASN A 39 8.60 -6.27 8.53
C ASN A 39 9.11 -7.27 9.58
N PRO A 40 8.57 -8.50 9.74
CA PRO A 40 9.14 -9.48 10.66
C PRO A 40 10.60 -9.88 10.34
N LYS A 41 11.02 -9.72 9.08
CA LYS A 41 12.38 -10.03 8.62
C LYS A 41 13.28 -8.80 8.60
N LEU A 42 12.72 -7.65 8.23
CA LEU A 42 13.46 -6.40 8.03
C LEU A 42 13.55 -5.55 9.31
N ASN A 43 12.57 -5.70 10.20
CA ASN A 43 12.41 -4.89 11.40
C ASN A 43 12.51 -3.38 11.12
N ALA A 44 11.83 -2.92 10.06
CA ALA A 44 11.91 -1.55 9.55
C ALA A 44 10.87 -0.60 10.18
N PHE A 45 9.76 -1.14 10.67
CA PHE A 45 8.69 -0.40 11.32
C PHE A 45 8.53 -0.86 12.76
N ILE A 46 8.48 0.11 13.68
CA ILE A 46 8.21 -0.12 15.11
C ILE A 46 6.71 -0.22 15.36
N THR A 47 5.95 0.75 14.83
CA THR A 47 4.49 0.83 14.98
C THR A 47 3.84 1.00 13.62
N VAL A 48 2.79 0.22 13.35
CA VAL A 48 2.01 0.29 12.11
C VAL A 48 0.56 0.64 12.48
N LEU A 49 0.07 1.78 11.99
CA LEU A 49 -1.30 2.27 12.22
C LEU A 49 -2.25 1.81 11.10
N ALA A 50 -2.41 0.50 10.94
CA ALA A 50 -3.12 -0.09 9.80
C ALA A 50 -4.59 0.36 9.70
N GLU A 51 -5.30 0.37 10.83
CA GLU A 51 -6.71 0.75 10.88
C GLU A 51 -6.93 2.22 10.53
N SER A 52 -6.11 3.12 11.10
CA SER A 52 -6.16 4.55 10.80
C SER A 52 -5.83 4.82 9.33
N ALA A 53 -4.81 4.15 8.79
CA ALA A 53 -4.45 4.31 7.38
C ALA A 53 -5.57 3.87 6.42
N LEU A 54 -6.34 2.84 6.78
CA LEU A 54 -7.52 2.41 6.01
C LEU A 54 -8.72 3.34 6.18
N ALA A 55 -8.87 4.00 7.33
CA ALA A 55 -9.95 4.96 7.57
C ALA A 55 -9.74 6.28 6.79
N ASP A 56 -8.49 6.68 6.58
CA ASP A 56 -8.13 7.89 5.82
C ASP A 56 -8.13 7.69 4.29
N ALA A 57 -8.24 6.45 3.82
CA ALA A 57 -8.12 6.03 2.41
C ALA A 57 -9.40 6.29 1.60
#